data_AF-A0A8T4DS61-F1
#
_entry.id   AF-A0A8T4DS61-F1
#
_cell.length_a   1.000
_cell.length_b   1.000
_cell.length_c   1.000
_cell.angle_alpha   90.00
_cell.angle_beta   90.00
_cell.angle_gamma   90.00
#
_symmetry.space_group_name_H-M   'P 1'
#
loop_
_entity.id
_entity.type
_entity.pdbx_description
1 polymer ?
#
loop_
_entity_poly.entity_id
_entity_poly.type
_entity_poly.pdbx_seq_one_letter_code
_entity_poly.pdbx_strand_id
1 'polypeptide(L)'
;MQNQMEMVSKHIDVLKSLDVEEFYNKDEDEIRRYAHDAIQDLIAFGTQATQDLLGLLQTEFTWSCFLALSILRSTKDPQAVPALISFLQRESDDSMANEEAMFALQDIGDPSVVPLIEDLEEEFEKKQYNTYLVGALTGIIGPVPYDFMVKITKDFLSNPARYKGWFHIEDFTYNYVKQKRVDVIPLLQRILTMKSLTGAEKRELEDTVRALEDPEGYEKEIEETAEELSKAAQKIEL
;
A
#
# COMPACT_ATOMS: atom_id res chain seq x y z
N MET A 1 24.40 25.38 0.79
CA MET A 1 24.56 24.23 -0.12
C MET A 1 25.61 23.25 0.39
N GLN A 2 26.91 23.55 0.38
CA GLN A 2 27.94 22.57 0.81
C GLN A 2 27.80 22.09 2.26
N ASN A 3 27.56 23.01 3.21
CA ASN A 3 27.30 22.67 4.62
C ASN A 3 25.98 21.87 4.81
N GLN A 4 24.99 22.05 3.93
CA GLN A 4 23.72 21.31 4.02
C GLN A 4 23.84 19.90 3.44
N MET A 5 24.58 19.72 2.34
CA MET A 5 24.88 18.40 1.79
C MET A 5 25.69 17.55 2.79
N GLU A 6 26.64 18.17 3.48
CA GLU A 6 27.40 17.51 4.54
C GLU A 6 26.49 17.07 5.70
N MET A 7 25.50 17.88 6.05
CA MET A 7 24.50 17.51 7.07
C MET A 7 23.59 16.38 6.59
N VAL A 8 23.04 16.43 5.37
CA VAL A 8 22.23 15.32 4.82
C VAL A 8 23.02 14.01 4.84
N SER A 9 24.27 14.02 4.35
CA SER A 9 25.14 12.84 4.36
C SER A 9 25.34 12.29 5.77
N LYS A 10 25.56 13.16 6.76
CA LYS A 10 25.71 12.73 8.15
C LYS A 10 24.47 12.01 8.68
N HIS A 11 23.26 12.49 8.38
CA HIS A 11 22.04 11.84 8.84
C HIS A 11 21.75 10.54 8.08
N ILE A 12 22.12 10.46 6.80
CA ILE A 12 22.07 9.21 6.02
C ILE A 12 23.01 8.17 6.61
N ASP A 13 24.21 8.57 7.05
CA ASP A 13 25.16 7.66 7.70
C ASP A 13 24.64 7.15 9.05
N VAL A 14 23.85 7.95 9.79
CA VAL A 14 23.13 7.49 10.98
C VAL A 14 22.13 6.39 10.61
N LEU A 15 21.33 6.56 9.55
CA LEU A 15 20.39 5.52 9.12
C LEU A 15 21.13 4.23 8.76
N LYS A 16 22.21 4.31 7.97
CA LYS A 16 23.03 3.15 7.58
C LYS A 16 23.67 2.44 8.77
N SER A 17 24.00 3.16 9.85
CA SER A 17 24.61 2.56 11.03
C SER A 17 23.68 1.58 11.77
N LEU A 18 22.37 1.59 11.46
CA LEU A 18 21.38 0.67 11.99
C LEU A 18 21.36 -0.69 11.29
N ASP A 19 22.05 -0.83 10.15
CA ASP A 19 22.04 -2.06 9.35
C ASP A 19 23.13 -3.04 9.84
N VAL A 20 23.10 -3.31 11.15
CA VAL A 20 24.03 -4.22 11.83
C VAL A 20 23.27 -5.12 12.81
N GLU A 21 23.83 -6.29 13.09
CA GLU A 21 23.20 -7.36 13.89
C GLU A 21 22.67 -6.89 15.26
N GLU A 22 23.31 -5.90 15.87
CA GLU A 22 22.89 -5.30 17.15
C GLU A 22 21.45 -4.74 17.10
N PHE A 23 21.05 -4.17 15.96
CA PHE A 23 19.76 -3.50 15.80
C PHE A 23 18.67 -4.41 15.26
N TYR A 24 18.99 -5.59 14.70
CA TYR A 24 17.98 -6.51 14.14
C TYR A 24 17.12 -7.20 15.19
N ASN A 25 17.53 -7.18 16.45
CA ASN A 25 16.72 -7.69 17.56
C ASN A 25 15.88 -6.59 18.25
N LYS A 26 15.92 -5.35 17.75
CA LYS A 26 15.19 -4.21 18.31
C LYS A 26 13.86 -4.03 17.61
N ASP A 27 12.89 -3.47 18.33
CA ASP A 27 11.61 -3.08 17.72
C ASP A 27 11.69 -1.72 17.00
N GLU A 28 10.67 -1.41 16.21
CA GLU A 28 10.57 -0.15 15.46
C GLU A 28 10.68 1.08 16.38
N ASP A 29 10.09 1.03 17.57
CA ASP A 29 10.08 2.13 18.52
C ASP A 29 11.49 2.45 19.04
N GLU A 30 12.27 1.42 19.37
CA GLU A 30 13.67 1.54 19.74
C GLU A 30 14.49 2.17 18.62
N ILE A 31 14.27 1.73 17.38
CA ILE A 31 14.99 2.20 16.20
C ILE A 31 14.66 3.67 15.91
N ARG A 32 13.38 4.02 15.95
CA ARG A 32 12.92 5.41 15.78
C ARG A 32 13.43 6.33 16.88
N ARG A 33 13.51 5.84 18.14
CA ARG A 33 14.12 6.62 19.24
C ARG A 33 15.61 6.85 19.01
N TYR A 34 16.34 5.84 18.55
CA TYR A 34 17.78 5.96 18.28
C TYR A 34 18.06 6.96 17.15
N ALA A 35 17.32 6.88 16.04
CA ALA A 35 17.53 7.72 14.87
C ALA A 35 16.67 8.99 14.85
N HIS A 36 16.04 9.37 15.98
CA HIS A 36 15.03 10.43 16.03
C HIS A 36 15.49 11.73 15.36
N ASP A 37 16.63 12.27 15.79
CA ASP A 37 17.16 13.54 15.26
C ASP A 37 17.46 13.43 13.76
N ALA A 38 18.02 12.31 13.31
CA ALA A 38 18.30 12.08 11.90
C ALA A 38 17.04 12.02 11.05
N ILE A 39 16.00 11.34 11.54
CA ILE A 39 14.70 11.27 10.87
C ILE A 39 14.08 12.67 10.77
N GLN A 40 14.03 13.43 11.88
CA GLN A 40 13.42 14.76 11.89
C GLN A 40 14.17 15.74 10.97
N ASP A 41 15.50 15.72 11.00
CA ASP A 41 16.31 16.60 10.14
C ASP A 41 16.17 16.22 8.66
N LEU A 42 16.16 14.92 8.31
CA LEU A 42 15.93 14.46 6.94
C LEU A 42 14.53 14.84 6.42
N ILE A 43 13.50 14.77 7.26
CA ILE A 43 12.16 15.27 6.93
C ILE A 43 12.20 16.79 6.70
N ALA A 44 12.88 17.54 7.57
CA ALA A 44 12.99 18.99 7.45
C ALA A 44 13.80 19.42 6.22
N PHE A 45 14.76 18.61 5.78
CA PHE A 45 15.46 18.82 4.51
C PHE A 45 14.58 18.56 3.30
N GLY A 46 13.48 17.79 3.41
CA GLY A 46 12.54 17.60 2.31
C GLY A 46 13.21 17.07 1.04
N THR A 47 12.94 17.73 -0.09
CA THR A 47 13.38 17.28 -1.43
C THR A 47 14.90 17.21 -1.58
N GLN A 48 15.64 17.96 -0.76
CA GLN A 48 17.10 17.94 -0.75
C GLN A 48 17.68 16.59 -0.29
N ALA A 49 16.94 15.82 0.51
CA ALA A 49 17.37 14.50 0.98
C ALA A 49 16.89 13.35 0.07
N THR A 50 15.98 13.61 -0.88
CA THR A 50 15.29 12.56 -1.65
C THR A 50 16.27 11.61 -2.33
N GLN A 51 17.27 12.12 -3.06
CA GLN A 51 18.18 11.25 -3.81
C GLN A 51 19.05 10.37 -2.89
N ASP A 52 19.48 10.90 -1.75
CA ASP A 52 20.25 10.11 -0.79
C ASP A 52 19.39 9.04 -0.11
N LEU A 53 18.13 9.35 0.21
CA LEU A 53 17.14 8.41 0.74
C LEU A 53 16.81 7.31 -0.27
N LEU A 54 16.64 7.66 -1.56
CA LEU A 54 16.43 6.68 -2.62
C LEU A 54 17.61 5.69 -2.74
N GLY A 55 18.83 6.14 -2.42
CA GLY A 55 20.01 5.28 -2.35
C GLY A 55 19.98 4.21 -1.25
N LEU A 56 19.05 4.31 -0.29
CA LEU A 56 18.85 3.34 0.78
C LEU A 56 17.82 2.25 0.45
N LEU A 57 17.12 2.35 -0.69
CA LEU A 57 16.07 1.40 -1.08
C LEU A 57 16.64 0.07 -1.59
N GLN A 58 17.01 -0.82 -0.66
CA GLN A 58 17.55 -2.15 -0.90
C GLN A 58 16.44 -3.21 -1.03
N THR A 59 16.69 -4.30 -1.75
CA THR A 59 15.70 -5.39 -1.91
C THR A 59 15.46 -6.16 -0.60
N GLU A 60 16.51 -6.33 0.20
CA GLU A 60 16.41 -6.94 1.53
C GLU A 60 15.97 -5.91 2.57
N PHE A 61 15.25 -6.38 3.58
CA PHE A 61 14.82 -5.53 4.68
C PHE A 61 16.01 -5.09 5.53
N THR A 62 16.14 -3.78 5.68
CA THR A 62 17.06 -3.14 6.61
C THR A 62 16.36 -1.97 7.30
N TRP A 63 16.86 -1.59 8.47
CA TRP A 63 16.31 -0.44 9.19
C TRP A 63 16.51 0.86 8.41
N SER A 64 17.63 1.02 7.71
CA SER A 64 17.85 2.20 6.86
C SER A 64 16.85 2.26 5.69
N CYS A 65 16.51 1.13 5.07
CA CYS A 65 15.51 1.05 4.00
C CYS A 65 14.11 1.43 4.52
N PHE A 66 13.67 0.82 5.62
CA PHE A 66 12.38 1.13 6.24
C PHE A 66 12.26 2.61 6.64
N LEU A 67 13.27 3.16 7.30
CA LEU A 67 13.27 4.57 7.69
C LEU A 67 13.32 5.50 6.48
N ALA A 68 14.05 5.14 5.42
CA ALA A 68 14.07 5.92 4.19
C ALA A 68 12.68 6.00 3.55
N LEU A 69 11.97 4.86 3.44
CA LEU A 69 10.58 4.82 2.95
C LEU A 69 9.66 5.70 3.80
N SER A 70 9.79 5.62 5.13
CA SER A 70 8.98 6.42 6.06
C SER A 70 9.24 7.93 5.96
N ILE A 71 10.49 8.33 5.72
CA ILE A 71 10.85 9.73 5.47
C ILE A 71 10.33 10.19 4.10
N LEU A 72 10.46 9.37 3.05
CA LEU A 72 9.94 9.67 1.71
C LEU A 72 8.41 9.84 1.74
N ARG A 73 7.70 8.99 2.48
CA ARG A 73 6.26 9.12 2.75
C ARG A 73 5.90 10.42 3.45
N SER A 74 6.72 10.84 4.43
CA SER A 74 6.50 12.07 5.19
C SER A 74 6.75 13.33 4.36
N THR A 75 7.76 13.30 3.50
CA THR A 75 8.13 14.44 2.64
C THR A 75 7.25 14.57 1.40
N LYS A 76 6.65 13.48 0.94
CA LYS A 76 5.74 13.42 -0.20
C LYS A 76 6.37 13.99 -1.49
N ASP A 77 7.69 13.87 -1.65
CA ASP A 77 8.38 14.37 -2.84
C ASP A 77 8.03 13.52 -4.06
N PRO A 78 7.38 14.09 -5.10
CA PRO A 78 7.03 13.35 -6.32
C PRO A 78 8.24 12.74 -7.05
N GLN A 79 9.45 13.25 -6.83
CA GLN A 79 10.66 12.67 -7.42
C GLN A 79 10.94 11.23 -6.96
N ALA A 80 10.35 10.81 -5.83
CA ALA A 80 10.49 9.45 -5.32
C ALA A 80 9.66 8.41 -6.08
N VAL A 81 8.60 8.82 -6.80
CA VAL A 81 7.60 7.92 -7.41
C VAL A 81 8.22 6.80 -8.25
N PRO A 82 9.13 7.08 -9.23
CA PRO A 82 9.67 6.01 -10.07
C PRO A 82 10.48 4.98 -9.28
N ALA A 83 11.20 5.42 -8.25
CA ALA A 83 12.02 4.54 -7.42
C ALA A 83 11.19 3.71 -6.44
N LEU A 84 10.09 4.27 -5.92
CA LEU A 84 9.12 3.55 -5.09
C LEU A 84 8.38 2.46 -5.90
N ILE A 85 7.97 2.75 -7.13
CA ILE A 85 7.39 1.74 -8.02
C ILE A 85 8.41 0.65 -8.34
N SER A 86 9.64 1.05 -8.72
CA SER A 86 10.73 0.11 -8.98
C SER A 86 11.10 -0.74 -7.75
N PHE A 87 10.89 -0.21 -6.54
CA PHE A 87 11.07 -0.94 -5.29
C PHE A 87 10.03 -2.06 -5.15
N LEU A 88 8.75 -1.74 -5.33
CA LEU A 88 7.65 -2.72 -5.25
C LEU A 88 7.72 -3.81 -6.32
N GLN A 89 8.33 -3.55 -7.47
CA GLN A 89 8.50 -4.52 -8.56
C GLN A 89 9.62 -5.54 -8.33
N ARG A 90 10.56 -5.27 -7.41
CA ARG A 90 11.80 -6.07 -7.24
C ARG A 90 11.62 -7.43 -6.55
N GLU A 91 10.40 -7.96 -6.48
CA GLU A 91 10.04 -9.27 -5.92
C GLU A 91 10.71 -9.52 -4.57
N SER A 92 10.24 -8.81 -3.54
CA SER A 92 10.69 -8.97 -2.15
C SER A 92 9.58 -9.61 -1.32
N ASP A 93 9.92 -10.68 -0.59
CA ASP A 93 9.03 -11.36 0.36
C ASP A 93 8.71 -10.51 1.61
N ASP A 94 9.34 -9.33 1.78
CA ASP A 94 9.13 -8.50 2.97
C ASP A 94 7.88 -7.64 2.87
N SER A 95 6.88 -7.90 3.73
CA SER A 95 5.63 -7.15 3.71
C SER A 95 5.75 -5.73 4.27
N MET A 96 6.61 -5.50 5.26
CA MET A 96 6.62 -4.21 5.98
C MET A 96 7.23 -3.08 5.16
N ALA A 97 8.34 -3.35 4.47
CA ALA A 97 8.93 -2.34 3.58
C ALA A 97 8.04 -2.10 2.34
N ASN A 98 7.42 -3.14 1.79
CA ASN A 98 6.49 -2.99 0.68
C ASN A 98 5.22 -2.21 1.09
N GLU A 99 4.69 -2.43 2.28
CA GLU A 99 3.58 -1.64 2.83
C GLU A 99 3.96 -0.15 2.95
N GLU A 100 5.13 0.17 3.49
CA GLU A 100 5.54 1.56 3.64
C GLU A 100 5.79 2.24 2.28
N ALA A 101 6.34 1.52 1.29
CA ALA A 101 6.47 2.02 -0.08
C ALA A 101 5.10 2.25 -0.76
N MET A 102 4.16 1.31 -0.58
CA MET A 102 2.78 1.46 -1.05
C MET A 102 2.11 2.69 -0.42
N PHE A 103 2.23 2.86 0.90
CA PHE A 103 1.67 4.02 1.60
C PHE A 103 2.36 5.32 1.20
N ALA A 104 3.68 5.32 0.95
CA ALA A 104 4.38 6.48 0.42
C ALA A 104 3.79 6.94 -0.91
N LEU A 105 3.52 6.01 -1.84
CA LEU A 105 2.89 6.31 -3.13
C LEU A 105 1.47 6.88 -2.96
N GLN A 106 0.68 6.32 -2.04
CA GLN A 106 -0.65 6.83 -1.71
C GLN A 106 -0.60 8.25 -1.13
N ASP A 107 0.34 8.50 -0.23
CA ASP A 107 0.50 9.78 0.46
C ASP A 107 1.07 10.88 -0.46
N ILE A 108 1.87 10.51 -1.46
CA ILE A 108 2.27 11.41 -2.56
C ILE A 108 1.04 11.81 -3.39
N GLY A 109 0.12 10.86 -3.67
CA GLY A 109 -1.17 11.12 -4.29
C GLY A 109 -1.11 11.29 -5.81
N ASP A 110 -1.69 12.37 -6.34
CA ASP A 110 -1.85 12.61 -7.79
C ASP A 110 -0.59 12.34 -8.65
N PRO A 111 0.63 12.74 -8.22
CA PRO A 111 1.84 12.45 -9.00
C PRO A 111 2.15 10.97 -9.18
N SER A 112 1.65 10.10 -8.29
CA SER A 112 1.81 8.65 -8.38
C SER A 112 0.86 8.00 -9.39
N VAL A 113 -0.26 8.64 -9.72
CA VAL A 113 -1.38 8.00 -10.43
C VAL A 113 -1.03 7.56 -11.84
N VAL A 114 -0.45 8.45 -12.65
CA VAL A 114 -0.13 8.12 -14.06
C VAL A 114 0.95 7.03 -14.14
N PRO A 115 2.09 7.15 -13.43
CA PRO A 115 3.10 6.08 -13.40
C PRO A 115 2.52 4.73 -12.95
N LEU A 116 1.72 4.71 -11.88
CA LEU A 116 1.10 3.48 -11.38
C LEU A 116 0.16 2.83 -12.41
N ILE A 117 -0.61 3.61 -13.17
CA ILE A 117 -1.46 3.08 -14.23
C ILE A 117 -0.61 2.47 -15.35
N GLU A 118 0.46 3.16 -15.79
CA GLU A 118 1.35 2.67 -16.84
C GLU A 118 1.99 1.33 -16.44
N ASP A 119 2.55 1.24 -15.24
CA ASP A 119 3.16 0.01 -14.72
C ASP A 119 2.13 -1.12 -14.55
N LEU A 120 0.94 -0.83 -14.00
CA LEU A 120 -0.11 -1.85 -13.84
C LEU A 120 -0.64 -2.37 -15.18
N GLU A 121 -0.77 -1.51 -16.19
CA GLU A 121 -1.17 -1.95 -17.53
C GLU A 121 -0.12 -2.89 -18.13
N GLU A 122 1.18 -2.58 -17.98
CA GLU A 122 2.27 -3.44 -18.41
C GLU A 122 2.25 -4.81 -17.69
N GLU A 123 2.09 -4.80 -16.36
CA GLU A 123 2.02 -6.05 -15.57
C GLU A 123 0.81 -6.90 -15.96
N PHE A 124 -0.35 -6.28 -16.20
CA PHE A 124 -1.56 -7.00 -16.62
C PHE A 124 -1.44 -7.59 -18.03
N GLU A 125 -0.69 -6.95 -18.94
CA GLU A 125 -0.35 -7.53 -20.24
C GLU A 125 0.52 -8.77 -20.11
N LYS A 126 1.45 -8.77 -19.14
CA LYS A 126 2.30 -9.93 -18.80
C LYS A 126 1.59 -10.98 -17.94
N LYS A 127 0.35 -10.72 -17.49
CA LYS A 127 -0.40 -11.55 -16.52
C LYS A 127 0.32 -11.70 -15.18
N GLN A 128 0.95 -10.62 -14.75
CA GLN A 128 1.58 -10.51 -13.44
C GLN A 128 0.68 -9.67 -12.54
N TYR A 129 0.72 -9.98 -11.25
CA TYR A 129 -0.10 -9.32 -10.24
C TYR A 129 0.75 -8.93 -9.05
N ASN A 130 0.85 -7.62 -8.83
CA ASN A 130 1.56 -7.05 -7.70
C ASN A 130 0.54 -6.37 -6.78
N THR A 131 0.24 -7.02 -5.64
CA THR A 131 -0.79 -6.55 -4.70
C THR A 131 -0.46 -5.15 -4.16
N TYR A 132 0.82 -4.81 -3.98
CA TYR A 132 1.24 -3.49 -3.48
C TYR A 132 1.09 -2.39 -4.53
N LEU A 133 1.38 -2.65 -5.81
CA LEU A 133 1.10 -1.68 -6.88
C LEU A 133 -0.40 -1.45 -7.05
N VAL A 134 -1.19 -2.52 -6.99
CA VAL A 134 -2.66 -2.44 -7.04
C VAL A 134 -3.17 -1.65 -5.83
N GLY A 135 -2.71 -1.98 -4.63
CA GLY A 135 -3.05 -1.27 -3.39
C GLY A 135 -2.63 0.19 -3.43
N ALA A 136 -1.46 0.51 -3.98
CA ALA A 136 -0.97 1.87 -4.14
C ALA A 136 -1.92 2.71 -5.00
N LEU A 137 -2.29 2.22 -6.19
CA LEU A 137 -3.20 2.95 -7.07
C LEU A 137 -4.60 3.05 -6.49
N THR A 138 -5.18 1.93 -6.06
CA THR A 138 -6.58 1.87 -5.61
C THR A 138 -6.81 2.58 -4.27
N GLY A 139 -5.75 2.75 -3.46
CA GLY A 139 -5.77 3.55 -2.24
C GLY A 139 -5.74 5.06 -2.47
N ILE A 140 -5.34 5.54 -3.66
CA ILE A 140 -5.39 6.97 -3.99
C ILE A 140 -6.84 7.34 -4.32
N ILE A 141 -7.43 8.22 -3.51
CA ILE A 141 -8.82 8.67 -3.71
C ILE A 141 -8.85 9.71 -4.83
N GLY A 142 -9.56 9.42 -5.92
CA GLY A 142 -9.66 10.34 -7.04
C GLY A 142 -10.41 9.76 -8.23
N PRO A 143 -10.87 10.61 -9.16
CA PRO A 143 -11.60 10.14 -10.35
C PRO A 143 -10.75 9.24 -11.23
N VAL A 144 -9.44 9.51 -11.38
CA VAL A 144 -8.58 8.73 -12.28
C VAL A 144 -8.31 7.32 -11.75
N PRO A 145 -7.88 7.10 -10.48
CA PRO A 145 -7.81 5.76 -9.91
C PRO A 145 -9.16 5.04 -9.92
N TYR A 146 -10.25 5.74 -9.58
CA TYR A 146 -11.59 5.16 -9.61
C TYR A 146 -12.00 4.70 -11.01
N ASP A 147 -11.79 5.51 -12.04
CA ASP A 147 -12.13 5.17 -13.41
C ASP A 147 -11.31 3.98 -13.91
N PHE A 148 -10.04 3.89 -13.50
CA PHE A 148 -9.20 2.72 -13.75
C PHE A 148 -9.77 1.46 -13.08
N MET A 149 -10.14 1.53 -11.79
CA MET A 149 -10.79 0.43 -11.08
C MET A 149 -12.05 -0.02 -11.84
N VAL A 150 -12.92 0.92 -12.21
CA VAL A 150 -14.17 0.63 -12.94
C VAL A 150 -13.90 -0.01 -14.30
N LYS A 151 -12.87 0.45 -15.03
CA LYS A 151 -12.42 -0.12 -16.31
C LYS A 151 -12.05 -1.60 -16.13
N ILE A 152 -11.19 -1.92 -15.17
CA ILE A 152 -10.74 -3.29 -14.92
C ILE A 152 -11.89 -4.18 -14.42
N THR A 153 -12.72 -3.69 -13.51
CA THR A 153 -13.89 -4.43 -13.00
C THR A 153 -14.90 -4.75 -14.12
N LYS A 154 -15.13 -3.83 -15.06
CA LYS A 154 -15.98 -4.08 -16.25
C LYS A 154 -15.37 -5.10 -17.20
N ASP A 155 -14.06 -5.03 -17.43
CA ASP A 155 -13.36 -5.99 -18.29
C ASP A 155 -13.38 -7.39 -17.68
N PHE A 156 -13.13 -7.51 -16.36
CA PHE A 156 -13.24 -8.77 -15.61
C PHE A 156 -14.62 -9.39 -15.75
N LEU A 157 -15.69 -8.61 -15.55
CA LEU A 157 -17.07 -9.07 -15.70
C LEU A 157 -17.35 -9.56 -17.13
N SER A 158 -16.80 -8.87 -18.13
CA SER A 158 -17.05 -9.18 -19.55
C SER A 158 -16.18 -10.33 -20.06
N ASN A 159 -15.00 -10.53 -19.49
CA ASN A 159 -14.00 -11.47 -19.99
C ASN A 159 -13.20 -12.15 -18.86
N PRO A 160 -13.87 -12.90 -17.96
CA PRO A 160 -13.23 -13.47 -16.77
C PRO A 160 -12.10 -14.46 -17.10
N ALA A 161 -12.13 -15.09 -18.27
CA ALA A 161 -11.08 -15.99 -18.72
C ALA A 161 -9.72 -15.30 -18.91
N ARG A 162 -9.70 -13.98 -19.18
CA ARG A 162 -8.47 -13.18 -19.29
C ARG A 162 -7.69 -13.17 -17.99
N TYR A 163 -8.40 -13.13 -16.86
CA TYR A 163 -7.89 -12.92 -15.51
C TYR A 163 -7.64 -14.20 -14.72
N LYS A 164 -8.09 -15.35 -15.27
CA LYS A 164 -8.05 -16.63 -14.59
C LYS A 164 -6.62 -17.03 -14.20
N GLY A 165 -6.41 -17.25 -12.90
CA GLY A 165 -5.21 -17.86 -12.34
C GLY A 165 -4.06 -16.90 -12.04
N TRP A 166 -4.26 -15.58 -12.18
CA TRP A 166 -3.23 -14.59 -11.85
C TRP A 166 -3.79 -13.30 -11.24
N PHE A 167 -5.08 -13.00 -11.38
CA PHE A 167 -5.67 -11.74 -10.90
C PHE A 167 -6.64 -11.98 -9.73
N HIS A 168 -6.61 -11.06 -8.78
CA HIS A 168 -7.39 -11.07 -7.54
C HIS A 168 -8.38 -9.90 -7.57
N ILE A 169 -9.67 -10.21 -7.74
CA ILE A 169 -10.71 -9.17 -7.87
C ILE A 169 -11.04 -8.53 -6.51
N GLU A 170 -10.84 -9.26 -5.43
CA GLU A 170 -11.03 -8.87 -4.05
C GLU A 170 -10.21 -7.62 -3.68
N ASP A 171 -8.91 -7.63 -3.97
CA ASP A 171 -7.97 -6.52 -3.76
C ASP A 171 -8.40 -5.24 -4.49
N PHE A 172 -9.03 -5.40 -5.66
CA PHE A 172 -9.62 -4.31 -6.42
C PHE A 172 -10.89 -3.77 -5.77
N THR A 173 -11.77 -4.68 -5.35
CA THR A 173 -13.13 -4.33 -4.95
C THR A 173 -13.21 -3.74 -3.55
N TYR A 174 -12.41 -4.24 -2.61
CA TYR A 174 -12.33 -3.71 -1.25
C TYR A 174 -12.09 -2.19 -1.21
N ASN A 175 -11.21 -1.69 -2.08
CA ASN A 175 -10.87 -0.28 -2.12
C ASN A 175 -11.98 0.64 -2.69
N TYR A 176 -13.07 0.10 -3.28
CA TYR A 176 -14.22 0.93 -3.67
C TYR A 176 -14.88 1.63 -2.47
N VAL A 177 -14.86 0.99 -1.29
CA VAL A 177 -15.37 1.60 -0.04
C VAL A 177 -14.60 2.89 0.26
N LYS A 178 -13.27 2.89 0.09
CA LYS A 178 -12.42 4.06 0.32
C LYS A 178 -12.69 5.20 -0.67
N GLN A 179 -13.12 4.88 -1.89
CA GLN A 179 -13.46 5.87 -2.92
C GLN A 179 -14.76 6.63 -2.59
N LYS A 180 -15.58 6.14 -1.65
CA LYS A 180 -16.86 6.74 -1.22
C LYS A 180 -17.83 7.00 -2.39
N ARG A 181 -17.82 6.09 -3.36
CA ARG A 181 -18.59 6.16 -4.60
C ARG A 181 -19.48 4.94 -4.75
N VAL A 182 -20.79 5.15 -4.60
CA VAL A 182 -21.80 4.09 -4.57
C VAL A 182 -22.33 3.72 -5.96
N ASP A 183 -21.98 4.48 -7.00
CA ASP A 183 -22.39 4.20 -8.39
C ASP A 183 -21.82 2.88 -8.94
N VAL A 184 -20.80 2.32 -8.29
CA VAL A 184 -20.24 1.00 -8.62
C VAL A 184 -21.13 -0.16 -8.15
N ILE A 185 -22.03 0.03 -7.18
CA ILE A 185 -22.82 -1.08 -6.58
C ILE A 185 -23.51 -1.96 -7.64
N PRO A 186 -24.22 -1.43 -8.66
CA PRO A 186 -24.84 -2.28 -9.68
C PRO A 186 -23.84 -3.11 -10.48
N LEU A 187 -22.60 -2.63 -10.67
CA LEU A 187 -21.54 -3.39 -11.32
C LEU A 187 -21.06 -4.54 -10.43
N LEU A 188 -20.84 -4.29 -9.13
CA LEU A 188 -20.42 -5.32 -8.17
C LEU A 188 -21.49 -6.40 -8.00
N GLN A 189 -22.77 -6.00 -7.91
CA GLN A 189 -23.91 -6.93 -7.85
C GLN A 189 -23.97 -7.84 -9.09
N ARG A 190 -23.62 -7.35 -10.28
CA ARG A 190 -23.52 -8.21 -11.48
C ARG A 190 -22.39 -9.23 -11.35
N ILE A 191 -21.24 -8.85 -10.80
CA ILE A 191 -20.12 -9.77 -10.55
C ILE A 191 -20.52 -10.87 -9.56
N LEU A 192 -21.28 -10.55 -8.51
CA LEU A 192 -21.80 -11.53 -7.54
C LEU A 192 -22.71 -12.61 -8.17
N THR A 193 -23.28 -12.36 -9.35
CA THR A 193 -24.07 -13.36 -10.10
C THR A 193 -23.22 -14.34 -10.92
N MET A 194 -21.90 -14.09 -11.06
CA MET A 194 -21.00 -14.94 -11.82
C MET A 194 -20.80 -16.29 -11.13
N LYS A 195 -21.00 -17.39 -11.87
CA LYS A 195 -20.79 -18.75 -11.35
C LYS A 195 -19.33 -19.04 -10.98
N SER A 196 -18.39 -18.30 -11.55
CA SER A 196 -16.96 -18.46 -11.31
C SER A 196 -16.50 -17.84 -9.99
N LEU A 197 -17.26 -16.88 -9.44
CA LEU A 197 -16.91 -16.21 -8.18
C LEU A 197 -17.39 -17.05 -7.00
N THR A 198 -16.45 -17.54 -6.19
CA THR A 198 -16.76 -18.49 -5.11
C THR A 198 -15.87 -18.23 -3.89
N GLY A 199 -16.14 -18.93 -2.78
CA GLY A 199 -15.23 -18.94 -1.64
C GLY A 199 -15.06 -17.56 -0.98
N ALA A 200 -13.81 -17.19 -0.69
CA ALA A 200 -13.44 -15.94 -0.04
C ALA A 200 -13.70 -14.72 -0.92
N GLU A 201 -13.29 -14.77 -2.20
CA GLU A 201 -13.47 -13.67 -3.16
C GLU A 201 -14.94 -13.21 -3.23
N LYS A 202 -15.88 -14.17 -3.22
CA LYS A 202 -17.31 -13.84 -3.22
C LYS A 202 -17.74 -13.13 -1.93
N ARG A 203 -17.30 -13.62 -0.77
CA ARG A 203 -17.67 -13.04 0.53
C ARG A 203 -17.12 -11.63 0.69
N GLU A 204 -15.87 -11.41 0.30
CA GLU A 204 -15.23 -10.09 0.35
C GLU A 204 -15.92 -9.08 -0.56
N LEU A 205 -16.41 -9.53 -1.73
CA LEU A 205 -17.22 -8.69 -2.59
C LEU A 205 -18.62 -8.41 -2.00
N GLU A 206 -19.25 -9.39 -1.36
CA GLU A 206 -20.52 -9.18 -0.63
C GLU A 206 -20.33 -8.14 0.49
N ASP A 207 -19.25 -8.26 1.25
CA ASP A 207 -18.87 -7.32 2.31
C ASP A 207 -18.64 -5.91 1.77
N THR A 208 -17.93 -5.80 0.65
CA THR A 208 -17.73 -4.53 -0.06
C THR A 208 -19.06 -3.89 -0.45
N VAL A 209 -20.01 -4.66 -1.00
CA VAL A 209 -21.33 -4.15 -1.36
C VAL A 209 -22.10 -3.69 -0.12
N ARG A 210 -22.11 -4.49 0.96
CA ARG A 210 -22.75 -4.12 2.23
C ARG A 210 -22.17 -2.82 2.81
N ALA A 211 -20.84 -2.70 2.82
CA ALA A 211 -20.13 -1.52 3.30
C ALA A 211 -20.41 -0.27 2.46
N LEU A 212 -20.70 -0.41 1.16
CA LEU A 212 -21.10 0.70 0.30
C LEU A 212 -22.58 1.07 0.46
N GLU A 213 -23.46 0.10 0.73
CA GLU A 213 -24.91 0.30 0.89
C GLU A 213 -25.25 0.91 2.26
N ASP A 214 -24.61 0.45 3.33
CA ASP A 214 -24.82 0.91 4.71
C ASP A 214 -23.47 0.95 5.48
N PRO A 215 -22.66 2.02 5.31
CA PRO A 215 -21.36 2.12 5.96
C PRO A 215 -21.43 2.07 7.49
N GLU A 216 -22.41 2.77 8.10
CA GLU A 216 -22.56 2.84 9.56
C GLU A 216 -23.02 1.49 10.14
N GLY A 217 -23.98 0.83 9.48
CA GLY A 217 -24.44 -0.50 9.89
C GLY A 217 -23.32 -1.54 9.77
N TYR A 218 -22.53 -1.49 8.70
CA TYR A 218 -21.40 -2.39 8.49
C TYR A 218 -20.30 -2.21 9.54
N GLU A 219 -19.93 -0.96 9.88
CA GLU A 219 -18.95 -0.67 10.93
C GLU A 219 -19.42 -1.21 12.29
N LYS A 220 -20.70 -1.01 12.64
CA LYS A 220 -21.28 -1.56 13.86
C LYS A 220 -21.26 -3.09 13.92
N GLU A 221 -21.54 -3.77 12.79
CA GLU A 221 -21.47 -5.23 12.70
C GLU A 221 -20.06 -5.75 12.97
N ILE A 222 -19.03 -5.07 12.45
CA ILE A 222 -17.63 -5.40 12.69
C ILE A 222 -17.27 -5.25 14.16
N GLU A 223 -17.65 -4.12 14.78
CA GLU A 223 -17.39 -3.86 16.20
C GLU A 223 -18.02 -4.94 17.10
N GLU A 224 -19.29 -5.26 16.86
CA GLU A 224 -20.01 -6.30 17.60
C GLU A 224 -19.33 -7.67 17.45
N THR A 225 -18.93 -8.03 16.23
CA THR A 225 -18.23 -9.28 15.94
C THR A 225 -16.88 -9.35 16.66
N ALA A 226 -16.11 -8.25 16.66
CA ALA A 226 -14.82 -8.17 17.34
C ALA A 226 -14.97 -8.33 18.86
N GLU A 227 -15.99 -7.70 19.44
CA GLU A 227 -16.31 -7.88 20.86
C GLU A 227 -16.69 -9.33 21.20
N GLU A 228 -17.50 -9.98 20.37
CA GLU A 228 -17.90 -11.38 20.58
C GLU A 228 -16.70 -12.33 20.53
N LEU A 229 -15.82 -12.14 19.55
CA LEU A 229 -14.58 -12.92 19.44
C LEU A 229 -13.65 -12.70 20.64
N SER A 230 -13.49 -11.46 21.10
CA SER A 230 -12.72 -11.14 22.30
C SER A 230 -13.28 -11.84 23.54
N LYS A 231 -14.61 -11.80 23.74
CA LYS A 231 -15.31 -12.49 24.83
C LYS A 231 -15.16 -14.01 24.73
N ALA A 232 -15.14 -14.58 23.51
CA ALA A 232 -14.94 -16.01 23.30
C ALA A 232 -13.51 -16.46 23.61
N ALA A 233 -12.50 -15.69 23.18
CA ALA A 233 -11.09 -15.97 23.47
C ALA A 233 -10.81 -15.98 24.98
N GLN A 234 -11.33 -14.98 25.71
CA GLN A 234 -11.20 -14.90 27.18
C GLN A 234 -11.83 -16.09 27.92
N LYS A 235 -12.84 -16.74 27.35
CA LYS A 235 -13.46 -17.94 27.94
C LYS A 235 -12.68 -19.23 27.69
N ILE A 236 -11.79 -19.25 26.70
CA ILE A 236 -10.96 -20.41 26.36
C ILE A 236 -9.67 -20.42 27.21
N GLU A 237 -9.25 -19.26 27.74
CA GLU A 237 -8.09 -19.10 28.62
C GLU A 237 -8.39 -19.35 30.12
N LEU A 238 -9.64 -19.68 30.48
CA LEU A 238 -10.11 -20.02 31.83
C LEU A 238 -10.41 -21.52 31.98
#